data_AF-A0AB36FQV9-F1
#
_entry.id   AF-A0AB36FQV9-F1
#
_cell.length_a   1.000
_cell.length_b   1.000
_cell.length_c   1.000
_cell.angle_alpha   90.00
_cell.angle_beta   90.00
_cell.angle_gamma   90.00
#
_symmetry.space_group_name_H-M   'P 1'
#
loop_
_entity.id
_entity.type
_entity.pdbx_description
1 polymer ?
#
loop_
_entity_poly.entity_id
_entity_poly.type
_entity_poly.pdbx_seq_one_letter_code
_entity_poly.pdbx_strand_id
1 'polypeptide(L)'
;MQKNFITRRARFFRQCLNIAVLIATFTTLNGCVSTQNESPYTYAPSASPYQDVVNAQQRAVEQSKLLLVVLGAQWCHDSTGLAERFATKEMDLILRAHYETVFVDVGTLEDRRNITERFDYPIYYATPTVMVVEPKTSALLNRTSMDIWGRADSIPLSEYIQYFSRFPAMTTAQKAPFINWEATDEEEAYNKEQALRLQSAYDKLGPLLALDLQGNTPQGLNELWKETKGFRTELQKTLIKRAELTLDSENGNGVNTTPALRQYNPFSWEHN
;
A
#
# COMPACT_ATOMS: atom_id res chain seq x y z
N MET A 1 81.19 8.79 1.79
CA MET A 1 81.89 10.06 2.11
C MET A 1 80.80 11.09 2.37
N GLN A 2 80.44 11.50 3.58
CA GLN A 2 81.22 11.88 4.78
C GLN A 2 81.95 13.23 4.62
N LYS A 3 81.70 14.13 5.59
CA LYS A 3 82.34 15.41 5.98
C LYS A 3 81.52 16.67 5.63
N ASN A 4 80.91 17.39 6.59
CA ASN A 4 81.45 18.25 7.70
C ASN A 4 81.54 19.74 7.22
N PHE A 5 81.33 20.83 7.98
CA PHE A 5 81.09 21.17 9.41
C PHE A 5 80.21 22.46 9.47
N ILE A 6 79.27 22.66 10.41
CA ILE A 6 79.41 23.32 11.75
C ILE A 6 80.17 24.67 11.82
N THR A 7 79.45 25.80 11.94
CA THR A 7 79.72 26.93 12.90
C THR A 7 78.45 27.81 13.01
N ARG A 8 77.68 27.86 14.12
CA ARG A 8 77.83 28.50 15.45
C ARG A 8 77.78 30.05 15.49
N ARG A 9 76.71 30.54 16.19
CA ARG A 9 76.64 31.74 17.08
C ARG A 9 76.69 33.15 16.44
N ALA A 10 76.09 34.20 17.01
CA ALA A 10 75.08 34.35 18.09
C ALA A 10 74.66 35.83 18.30
N ARG A 11 73.44 36.09 18.83
CA ARG A 11 72.99 37.33 19.55
C ARG A 11 73.07 38.64 18.68
N PHE A 12 72.44 39.80 18.91
CA PHE A 12 71.48 40.41 19.86
C PHE A 12 71.00 41.75 19.19
N PHE A 13 69.93 42.49 19.54
CA PHE A 13 68.89 42.41 20.58
C PHE A 13 67.67 43.30 20.21
N ARG A 14 66.44 42.75 20.26
CA ARG A 14 65.20 43.39 20.78
C ARG A 14 64.85 44.85 20.38
N GLN A 15 63.77 45.03 19.61
CA GLN A 15 62.83 46.16 19.78
C GLN A 15 61.42 45.79 19.31
N CYS A 16 60.41 46.27 20.04
CA CYS A 16 59.00 45.90 19.85
C CYS A 16 58.26 46.98 19.06
N LEU A 17 57.33 46.60 18.16
CA LEU A 17 56.09 47.36 18.01
C LEU A 17 54.96 46.50 17.42
N ASN A 18 53.73 46.75 17.86
CA ASN A 18 52.54 45.98 17.52
C ASN A 18 52.00 46.34 16.14
N ILE A 19 51.56 45.34 15.36
CA ILE A 19 50.54 45.52 14.31
C ILE A 19 49.49 44.43 14.50
N ALA A 20 48.21 44.83 14.50
CA ALA A 20 47.09 43.96 14.85
C ALA A 20 46.77 42.93 13.76
N VAL A 21 46.45 41.71 14.16
CA VAL A 21 45.96 40.65 13.25
C VAL A 21 44.44 40.78 13.14
N LEU A 22 43.95 41.18 11.97
CA LEU A 22 42.52 41.18 11.66
C LEU A 22 42.07 39.76 11.31
N ILE A 23 41.57 39.01 12.30
CA ILE A 23 41.03 37.66 12.06
C ILE A 23 39.62 37.80 11.45
N ALA A 24 39.53 37.69 10.13
CA ALA A 24 38.26 37.57 9.43
C ALA A 24 37.67 36.17 9.66
N THR A 25 36.81 36.03 10.67
CA THR A 25 36.06 34.80 10.94
C THR A 25 35.01 34.56 9.85
N PHE A 26 35.36 33.75 8.85
CA PHE A 26 34.41 33.20 7.89
C PHE A 26 33.49 32.20 8.60
N THR A 27 32.34 32.67 9.10
CA THR A 27 31.28 31.80 9.62
C THR A 27 30.57 31.12 8.44
N THR A 28 31.01 29.93 8.08
CA THR A 28 30.30 29.06 7.14
C THR A 28 28.98 28.62 7.76
N LEU A 29 27.91 29.33 7.42
CA LEU A 29 26.54 28.88 7.63
C LEU A 29 26.33 27.61 6.79
N ASN A 30 26.54 26.45 7.41
CA ASN A 30 26.00 25.19 6.93
C ASN A 30 24.47 25.27 7.09
N GLY A 31 23.82 25.90 6.13
CA GLY A 31 22.38 25.79 5.97
C GLY A 31 22.06 24.33 5.70
N CYS A 32 21.43 23.65 6.67
CA CYS A 32 20.81 22.37 6.41
C CYS A 32 19.73 22.58 5.34
N VAL A 33 20.08 22.31 4.09
CA VAL A 33 19.10 22.08 3.04
C VAL A 33 18.29 20.88 3.51
N SER A 34 17.09 21.14 4.00
CA SER A 34 16.12 20.11 4.26
C SER A 34 15.78 19.49 2.90
N THR A 35 16.42 18.38 2.58
CA THR A 35 15.97 17.50 1.52
C THR A 35 14.56 17.05 1.94
N GLN A 36 13.55 17.67 1.33
CA GLN A 36 12.19 17.18 1.31
C GLN A 36 12.26 15.80 0.66
N ASN A 37 12.46 14.76 1.48
CA ASN A 37 12.34 13.39 1.02
C ASN A 37 10.88 13.23 0.62
N GLU A 38 10.62 13.01 -0.67
CA GLU A 38 9.27 12.69 -1.12
C GLU A 38 8.77 11.48 -0.34
N SER A 39 7.49 11.52 0.05
CA SER A 39 6.87 10.43 0.78
C SER A 39 6.98 9.13 -0.04
N PRO A 40 7.47 8.01 0.53
CA PRO A 40 7.48 6.73 -0.18
C PRO A 40 6.06 6.18 -0.39
N TYR A 41 5.06 6.80 0.24
CA TYR A 41 3.65 6.46 0.12
C TYR A 41 3.02 7.34 -0.98
N THR A 42 3.11 6.88 -2.23
CA THR A 42 2.57 7.60 -3.42
C THR A 42 2.10 6.61 -4.49
N TYR A 43 1.08 6.96 -5.27
CA TYR A 43 0.59 6.16 -6.39
C TYR A 43 1.20 6.71 -7.68
N ALA A 44 2.26 6.05 -8.15
CA ALA A 44 2.93 6.37 -9.40
C ALA A 44 2.71 5.25 -10.43
N PRO A 45 2.49 5.57 -11.72
CA PRO A 45 2.46 4.57 -12.78
C PRO A 45 3.75 3.75 -12.84
N SER A 46 3.61 2.44 -13.01
CA SER A 46 4.73 1.52 -13.26
C SER A 46 4.54 0.79 -14.58
N ALA A 47 5.65 0.53 -15.28
CA ALA A 47 5.66 -0.32 -16.47
C ALA A 47 5.48 -1.83 -16.14
N SER A 48 5.65 -2.22 -14.86
CA SER A 48 5.61 -3.62 -14.43
C SER A 48 5.04 -3.79 -13.01
N PRO A 49 3.81 -3.30 -12.70
CA PRO A 49 3.28 -3.26 -11.34
C PRO A 49 3.19 -4.65 -10.67
N TYR A 50 2.93 -5.70 -11.45
CA TYR A 50 2.98 -7.08 -10.94
C TYR A 50 4.39 -7.48 -10.47
N GLN A 51 5.42 -7.12 -11.24
CA GLN A 51 6.80 -7.44 -10.88
C GLN A 51 7.26 -6.64 -9.66
N ASP A 52 6.77 -5.41 -9.47
CA ASP A 52 7.07 -4.61 -8.28
C ASP A 52 6.52 -5.27 -7.01
N VAL A 53 5.32 -5.85 -7.09
CA VAL A 53 4.71 -6.65 -6.01
C VAL A 53 5.49 -7.95 -5.76
N VAL A 54 5.93 -8.66 -6.81
CA VAL A 54 6.79 -9.86 -6.66
C VAL A 54 8.12 -9.50 -5.97
N ASN A 55 8.76 -8.41 -6.41
CA ASN A 55 10.01 -7.91 -5.83
C ASN A 55 9.83 -7.48 -4.37
N ALA A 56 8.70 -6.83 -4.04
CA ALA A 56 8.34 -6.47 -2.67
C ALA A 56 8.10 -7.71 -1.81
N GLN A 57 7.41 -8.75 -2.32
CA GLN A 57 7.23 -10.00 -1.60
C GLN A 57 8.57 -10.67 -1.27
N GLN A 58 9.50 -10.71 -2.22
CA GLN A 58 10.85 -11.24 -1.99
C GLN A 58 11.57 -10.47 -0.87
N ARG A 59 11.59 -9.14 -0.94
CA ARG A 59 12.20 -8.29 0.11
C ARG A 59 11.52 -8.45 1.46
N ALA A 60 10.20 -8.67 1.51
CA ALA A 60 9.47 -8.97 2.74
C ALA A 60 9.95 -10.27 3.39
N VAL A 61 10.16 -11.33 2.60
CA VAL A 61 10.74 -12.61 3.09
C VAL A 61 12.16 -12.39 3.61
N GLU A 62 13.02 -11.72 2.83
CA GLU A 62 14.43 -11.45 3.19
C GLU A 62 14.55 -10.62 4.47
N GLN A 63 13.72 -9.59 4.64
CA GLN A 63 13.70 -8.73 5.82
C GLN A 63 12.89 -9.30 7.01
N SER A 64 12.25 -10.47 6.85
CA SER A 64 11.34 -11.06 7.85
C SER A 64 10.20 -10.13 8.29
N LYS A 65 9.64 -9.39 7.32
CA LYS A 65 8.51 -8.46 7.48
C LYS A 65 7.23 -9.06 6.92
N LEU A 66 6.09 -8.40 7.15
CA LEU A 66 4.89 -8.63 6.34
C LEU A 66 5.01 -7.87 5.01
N LEU A 67 4.30 -8.32 3.99
CA LEU A 67 4.10 -7.56 2.76
C LEU A 67 2.82 -6.72 2.90
N LEU A 68 2.89 -5.44 2.50
CA LEU A 68 1.74 -4.54 2.44
C LEU A 68 1.57 -4.05 1.00
N VAL A 69 0.56 -4.59 0.29
CA VAL A 69 0.22 -4.17 -1.07
C VAL A 69 -0.94 -3.17 -1.01
N VAL A 70 -0.76 -1.99 -1.58
CA VAL A 70 -1.75 -0.91 -1.59
C VAL A 70 -2.10 -0.57 -3.03
N LEU A 71 -3.21 -1.11 -3.53
CA LEU A 71 -3.74 -0.76 -4.85
C LEU A 71 -4.62 0.49 -4.73
N GLY A 72 -4.28 1.58 -5.39
CA GLY A 72 -5.05 2.83 -5.35
C GLY A 72 -4.68 3.74 -6.51
N ALA A 73 -5.08 5.00 -6.46
CA ALA A 73 -4.75 5.96 -7.50
C ALA A 73 -4.74 7.40 -6.98
N GLN A 74 -3.93 8.26 -7.62
CA GLN A 74 -3.73 9.65 -7.21
C GLN A 74 -4.98 10.54 -7.34
N TRP A 75 -5.96 10.15 -8.16
CA TRP A 75 -7.24 10.86 -8.31
C TRP A 75 -8.27 10.50 -7.22
N CYS A 76 -8.02 9.47 -6.42
CA CYS A 76 -8.99 8.96 -5.45
C CYS A 76 -8.74 9.54 -4.04
N HIS A 77 -9.70 10.30 -3.53
CA HIS A 77 -9.66 10.95 -2.21
C HIS A 77 -9.28 10.00 -1.06
N ASP A 78 -9.92 8.82 -0.98
CA ASP A 78 -9.57 7.81 0.03
C ASP A 78 -8.16 7.24 -0.15
N SER A 79 -7.66 7.18 -1.39
CA SER A 79 -6.31 6.66 -1.68
C SER A 79 -5.26 7.66 -1.22
N THR A 80 -5.44 8.95 -1.54
CA THR A 80 -4.55 10.03 -1.10
C THR A 80 -4.61 10.24 0.41
N GLY A 81 -5.80 10.19 1.01
CA GLY A 81 -5.96 10.24 2.48
C GLY A 81 -5.22 9.08 3.18
N LEU A 82 -5.24 7.87 2.63
CA LEU A 82 -4.42 6.76 3.14
C LEU A 82 -2.91 7.01 3.01
N ALA A 83 -2.46 7.56 1.89
CA ALA A 83 -1.05 7.92 1.70
C ALA A 83 -0.58 8.99 2.71
N GLU A 84 -1.39 10.02 2.95
CA GLU A 84 -1.14 11.05 3.97
C GLU A 84 -1.12 10.46 5.38
N ARG A 85 -2.06 9.57 5.71
CA ARG A 85 -2.08 8.85 6.99
C ARG A 85 -0.82 7.99 7.18
N PHE A 86 -0.35 7.31 6.13
CA PHE A 86 0.88 6.52 6.17
C PHE A 86 2.13 7.39 6.35
N ALA A 87 2.13 8.60 5.78
CA ALA A 87 3.21 9.59 5.95
C ALA A 87 3.27 10.24 7.34
N THR A 88 2.28 10.02 8.22
CA THR A 88 2.37 10.46 9.62
C THR A 88 3.50 9.72 10.35
N LYS A 89 4.17 10.39 11.29
CA LYS A 89 5.32 9.84 12.02
C LYS A 89 5.00 8.53 12.72
N GLU A 90 3.81 8.44 13.30
CA GLU A 90 3.30 7.27 14.02
C GLU A 90 3.15 6.07 13.08
N MET A 91 2.54 6.26 11.92
CA MET A 91 2.35 5.20 10.93
C MET A 91 3.66 4.81 10.24
N ASP A 92 4.45 5.78 9.80
CA ASP A 92 5.72 5.54 9.12
C ASP A 92 6.69 4.71 9.98
N LEU A 93 6.68 4.90 11.31
CA LEU A 93 7.43 4.05 12.25
C LEU A 93 6.93 2.60 12.27
N ILE A 94 5.61 2.38 12.30
CA ILE A 94 4.99 1.04 12.28
C ILE A 94 5.29 0.34 10.94
N LEU A 95 5.10 1.07 9.83
CA LEU A 95 5.28 0.56 8.48
C LEU A 95 6.74 0.16 8.23
N ARG A 96 7.71 1.07 8.43
CA ARG A 96 9.12 0.76 8.20
C ARG A 96 9.68 -0.36 9.10
N ALA A 97 9.14 -0.51 10.31
CA ALA A 97 9.56 -1.56 11.23
C ALA A 97 9.05 -2.95 10.84
N HIS A 98 7.80 -3.06 10.37
CA HIS A 98 7.11 -4.35 10.26
C HIS A 98 6.64 -4.74 8.86
N TYR A 99 6.69 -3.83 7.90
CA TYR A 99 6.16 -4.02 6.55
C TYR A 99 7.20 -3.67 5.48
N GLU A 100 7.21 -4.46 4.41
CA GLU A 100 7.69 -4.05 3.10
C GLU A 100 6.46 -3.58 2.33
N THR A 101 6.38 -2.26 2.08
CA THR A 101 5.18 -1.62 1.53
C THR A 101 5.37 -1.33 0.05
N VAL A 102 4.39 -1.70 -0.77
CA VAL A 102 4.35 -1.40 -2.21
C VAL A 102 3.03 -0.74 -2.58
N PHE A 103 3.11 0.43 -3.17
CA PHE A 103 1.97 1.15 -3.74
C PHE A 103 1.86 0.78 -5.22
N VAL A 104 0.64 0.49 -5.67
CA VAL A 104 0.32 0.10 -7.04
C VAL A 104 -0.72 1.07 -7.56
N ASP A 105 -0.36 1.82 -8.61
CA ASP A 105 -1.33 2.64 -9.33
C ASP A 105 -2.24 1.76 -10.21
N VAL A 106 -3.55 1.89 -10.00
CA VAL A 106 -4.59 1.24 -10.83
C VAL A 106 -4.97 2.10 -12.04
N GLY A 107 -4.32 3.24 -12.26
CA GLY A 107 -4.65 4.16 -13.35
C GLY A 107 -6.12 4.59 -13.25
N THR A 108 -6.82 4.65 -14.39
CA THR A 108 -8.28 4.84 -14.42
C THR A 108 -9.01 3.50 -14.39
N LEU A 109 -8.87 2.76 -13.28
CA LEU A 109 -9.49 1.44 -13.05
C LEU A 109 -9.03 0.34 -14.04
N GLU A 110 -7.75 0.34 -14.40
CA GLU A 110 -7.13 -0.69 -15.22
C GLU A 110 -7.11 -2.06 -14.52
N ASP A 111 -7.15 -3.13 -15.30
CA ASP A 111 -7.05 -4.49 -14.75
C ASP A 111 -5.72 -4.69 -14.00
N ARG A 112 -5.87 -5.10 -12.73
CA ARG A 112 -4.80 -5.46 -11.80
C ARG A 112 -5.11 -6.78 -11.08
N ARG A 113 -6.04 -7.58 -11.60
CA ARG A 113 -6.46 -8.85 -10.96
C ARG A 113 -5.30 -9.81 -10.78
N ASN A 114 -4.35 -9.85 -11.70
CA ASN A 114 -3.12 -10.63 -11.54
C ASN A 114 -2.36 -10.35 -10.23
N ILE A 115 -2.45 -9.14 -9.68
CA ILE A 115 -1.87 -8.77 -8.37
C ILE A 115 -2.73 -9.27 -7.21
N THR A 116 -4.06 -9.20 -7.31
CA THR A 116 -4.95 -9.65 -6.23
C THR A 116 -5.08 -11.18 -6.19
N GLU A 117 -5.17 -11.83 -7.35
CA GLU A 117 -5.20 -13.29 -7.55
C GLU A 117 -3.94 -13.96 -6.99
N ARG A 118 -2.79 -13.27 -7.00
CA ARG A 118 -1.53 -13.74 -6.38
C ARG A 118 -1.67 -14.04 -4.88
N PHE A 119 -2.61 -13.37 -4.20
CA PHE A 119 -2.90 -13.55 -2.77
C PHE A 119 -4.32 -14.11 -2.56
N ASP A 120 -4.81 -14.85 -3.56
CA ASP A 120 -6.13 -15.48 -3.57
C ASP A 120 -7.25 -14.49 -3.25
N TYR A 121 -7.25 -13.35 -3.96
CA TYR A 121 -8.28 -12.32 -3.85
C TYR A 121 -8.78 -11.93 -5.25
N PRO A 122 -10.10 -12.02 -5.56
CA PRO A 122 -10.52 -12.11 -6.96
C PRO A 122 -10.32 -10.82 -7.77
N ILE A 123 -10.45 -9.66 -7.14
CA ILE A 123 -10.31 -8.32 -7.74
C ILE A 123 -10.23 -7.26 -6.64
N TYR A 124 -9.74 -6.06 -6.94
CA TYR A 124 -9.85 -4.90 -6.06
C TYR A 124 -11.29 -4.32 -6.09
N TYR A 125 -11.96 -4.32 -4.94
CA TYR A 125 -13.35 -3.82 -4.81
C TYR A 125 -13.44 -2.33 -4.47
N ALA A 126 -12.33 -1.72 -4.06
CA ALA A 126 -12.25 -0.30 -3.72
C ALA A 126 -10.87 0.26 -4.07
N THR A 127 -10.76 1.58 -4.10
CA THR A 127 -9.51 2.32 -4.13
C THR A 127 -9.50 3.19 -2.86
N PRO A 128 -8.57 2.99 -1.91
CA PRO A 128 -7.52 1.98 -1.91
C PRO A 128 -8.07 0.58 -1.58
N THR A 129 -7.42 -0.45 -2.12
CA THR A 129 -7.49 -1.83 -1.63
C THR A 129 -6.16 -2.13 -0.94
N VAL A 130 -6.22 -2.52 0.33
CA VAL A 130 -5.04 -2.73 1.19
C VAL A 130 -4.94 -4.19 1.60
N MET A 131 -3.87 -4.86 1.19
CA MET A 131 -3.65 -6.29 1.41
C MET A 131 -2.47 -6.48 2.37
N VAL A 132 -2.73 -7.08 3.54
CA VAL A 132 -1.70 -7.46 4.51
C VAL A 132 -1.39 -8.94 4.32
N VAL A 133 -0.18 -9.24 3.88
CA VAL A 133 0.20 -10.57 3.39
C VAL A 133 1.34 -11.16 4.21
N GLU A 134 1.20 -12.43 4.61
CA GLU A 134 2.34 -13.23 5.07
C GLU A 134 3.15 -13.66 3.84
N PRO A 135 4.40 -13.19 3.68
CA PRO A 135 5.04 -13.22 2.36
C PRO A 135 5.62 -14.59 1.96
N LYS A 136 5.77 -15.54 2.89
CA LYS A 136 6.30 -16.89 2.60
C LYS A 136 5.22 -17.80 2.03
N THR A 137 3.99 -17.61 2.48
CA THR A 137 2.80 -18.41 2.13
C THR A 137 1.87 -17.68 1.14
N SER A 138 2.06 -16.37 0.95
CA SER A 138 1.13 -15.47 0.23
C SER A 138 -0.23 -15.31 0.93
N ALA A 139 -0.37 -15.76 2.19
CA ALA A 139 -1.62 -15.74 2.93
C ALA A 139 -2.10 -14.32 3.25
N LEU A 140 -3.36 -14.03 2.92
CA LEU A 140 -4.00 -12.74 3.11
C LEU A 140 -4.56 -12.59 4.53
N LEU A 141 -3.74 -12.06 5.45
CA LEU A 141 -4.04 -11.98 6.88
C LEU A 141 -5.21 -11.06 7.23
N ASN A 142 -5.57 -10.11 6.35
CA ASN A 142 -6.66 -9.17 6.57
C ASN A 142 -7.92 -9.45 5.73
N ARG A 143 -8.03 -10.64 5.10
CA ARG A 143 -9.11 -11.07 4.19
C ARG A 143 -10.53 -10.67 4.61
N THR A 144 -10.84 -10.74 5.91
CA THR A 144 -12.17 -10.45 6.49
C THR A 144 -12.37 -8.98 6.91
N SER A 145 -11.45 -8.08 6.59
CA SER A 145 -11.47 -6.69 7.08
C SER A 145 -10.87 -5.68 6.09
N MET A 146 -10.95 -5.98 4.79
CA MET A 146 -10.42 -5.13 3.70
C MET A 146 -11.40 -4.06 3.23
N ASP A 147 -12.70 -4.27 3.40
CA ASP A 147 -13.78 -3.35 3.01
C ASP A 147 -13.71 -2.00 3.71
N ILE A 148 -13.17 -1.98 4.94
CA ILE A 148 -12.95 -0.74 5.70
C ILE A 148 -12.16 0.31 4.91
N TRP A 149 -11.25 -0.11 4.03
CA TRP A 149 -10.38 0.80 3.28
C TRP A 149 -11.08 1.54 2.13
N GLY A 150 -12.31 1.15 1.77
CA GLY A 150 -13.15 1.93 0.85
C GLY A 150 -13.69 3.26 1.41
N ARG A 151 -13.25 3.66 2.62
CA ARG A 151 -13.50 4.94 3.30
C ARG A 151 -12.25 5.46 4.03
N ALA A 152 -11.06 5.13 3.50
CA ALA A 152 -9.79 5.24 4.22
C ALA A 152 -9.45 6.66 4.73
N ASP A 153 -9.82 7.72 4.02
CA ASP A 153 -9.56 9.10 4.47
C ASP A 153 -10.27 9.39 5.82
N SER A 154 -11.52 8.95 5.92
CA SER A 154 -12.40 9.17 7.06
C SER A 154 -12.12 8.26 8.26
N ILE A 155 -11.09 7.40 8.21
CA ILE A 155 -10.68 6.56 9.36
C ILE A 155 -9.76 7.37 10.29
N PRO A 156 -10.05 7.44 11.61
CA PRO A 156 -9.16 8.05 12.60
C PRO A 156 -7.77 7.42 12.65
N LEU A 157 -6.73 8.24 12.86
CA LEU A 157 -5.34 7.75 12.95
C LEU A 157 -5.14 6.67 14.04
N SER A 158 -5.92 6.69 15.11
CA SER A 158 -5.90 5.64 16.14
C SER A 158 -6.35 4.27 15.62
N GLU A 159 -7.34 4.23 14.72
CA GLU A 159 -7.80 2.98 14.08
C GLU A 159 -6.74 2.47 13.07
N TYR A 160 -6.08 3.35 12.33
CA TYR A 160 -4.91 2.99 11.51
C TYR A 160 -3.82 2.31 12.38
N ILE A 161 -3.39 2.98 13.45
CA ILE A 161 -2.35 2.47 14.36
C ILE A 161 -2.75 1.10 14.93
N GLN A 162 -3.99 0.95 15.40
CA GLN A 162 -4.49 -0.31 15.94
C GLN A 162 -4.52 -1.41 14.87
N TYR A 163 -5.03 -1.10 13.67
CA TYR A 163 -5.17 -2.07 12.58
C TYR A 163 -3.81 -2.56 12.09
N PHE A 164 -2.84 -1.68 11.84
CA PHE A 164 -1.53 -2.09 11.33
C PHE A 164 -0.59 -2.64 12.40
N SER A 165 -0.80 -2.32 13.68
CA SER A 165 0.00 -2.93 14.77
C SER A 165 -0.38 -4.37 15.10
N ARG A 166 -1.60 -4.84 14.75
CA ARG A 166 -2.08 -6.17 15.16
C ARG A 166 -1.44 -7.34 14.39
N PHE A 167 -1.18 -7.20 13.09
CA PHE A 167 -0.69 -8.30 12.26
C PHE A 167 0.77 -8.71 12.55
N PRO A 168 1.72 -7.79 12.81
CA PRO A 168 3.08 -8.15 13.20
C PRO A 168 3.12 -8.88 14.55
N ALA A 169 2.14 -8.62 15.42
CA ALA A 169 1.96 -9.28 16.71
C ALA A 169 1.25 -10.65 16.64
N MET A 170 0.75 -11.08 15.46
CA MET A 170 0.11 -12.40 15.32
C MET A 170 1.13 -13.53 15.46
N THR A 171 0.86 -14.43 16.39
CA THR A 171 1.57 -15.71 16.54
C THR A 171 1.36 -16.62 15.33
N THR A 172 2.23 -17.63 15.16
CA THR A 172 2.06 -18.67 14.13
C THR A 172 0.68 -19.33 14.19
N ALA A 173 0.18 -19.62 15.41
CA ALA A 173 -1.14 -20.21 15.60
C ALA A 173 -2.28 -19.29 15.12
N GLN A 174 -2.17 -17.98 15.31
CA GLN A 174 -3.15 -17.00 14.82
C GLN A 174 -3.07 -16.78 13.30
N LYS A 175 -1.93 -17.04 12.67
CA LYS A 175 -1.77 -16.98 11.21
C LYS A 175 -2.23 -18.27 10.51
N ALA A 176 -2.17 -19.42 11.19
CA ALA A 176 -2.44 -20.73 10.60
C ALA A 176 -3.82 -20.83 9.88
N PRO A 177 -4.94 -20.32 10.41
CA PRO A 177 -6.23 -20.38 9.70
C PRO A 177 -6.22 -19.58 8.38
N PHE A 178 -5.48 -18.47 8.30
CA PHE A 178 -5.32 -17.69 7.08
C PHE A 178 -4.36 -18.32 6.08
N ILE A 179 -3.37 -19.08 6.57
CA ILE A 179 -2.40 -19.83 5.76
C ILE A 179 -3.05 -21.06 5.13
N ASN A 180 -3.96 -21.71 5.86
CA ASN A 180 -4.73 -22.86 5.41
C ASN A 180 -6.08 -22.46 4.78
N TRP A 181 -6.33 -21.16 4.55
CA TRP A 181 -7.56 -20.69 3.94
C TRP A 181 -7.50 -20.92 2.44
N GLU A 182 -8.46 -21.68 1.92
CA GLU A 182 -8.72 -21.85 0.49
C GLU A 182 -10.23 -21.68 0.26
N ALA A 183 -10.61 -21.13 -0.89
CA ALA A 183 -11.99 -21.16 -1.35
C ALA A 183 -12.36 -22.57 -1.83
N THR A 184 -13.64 -22.95 -1.75
CA THR A 184 -14.12 -24.15 -2.47
C THR A 184 -14.10 -23.93 -3.99
N ASP A 185 -13.96 -24.99 -4.80
CA ASP A 185 -14.01 -24.91 -6.28
C ASP A 185 -15.23 -24.12 -6.81
N GLU A 186 -16.39 -24.26 -6.15
CA GLU A 186 -17.62 -23.54 -6.49
C GLU A 186 -17.50 -22.03 -6.18
N GLU A 187 -16.93 -21.68 -5.03
CA GLU A 187 -16.64 -20.29 -4.67
C GLU A 187 -15.57 -19.69 -5.57
N GLU A 188 -14.50 -20.42 -5.92
CA GLU A 188 -13.44 -19.93 -6.82
C GLU A 188 -14.02 -19.61 -8.20
N ALA A 189 -14.78 -20.54 -8.79
CA ALA A 189 -15.43 -20.36 -10.09
C ALA A 189 -16.39 -19.15 -10.08
N TYR A 190 -17.24 -19.04 -9.06
CA TYR A 190 -18.15 -17.90 -8.88
C TYR A 190 -17.39 -16.58 -8.67
N ASN A 191 -16.36 -16.58 -7.82
CA ASN A 191 -15.56 -15.39 -7.52
C ASN A 191 -14.87 -14.88 -8.79
N LYS A 192 -14.35 -15.80 -9.63
CA LYS A 192 -13.73 -15.50 -10.93
C LYS A 192 -14.72 -14.92 -11.94
N GLU A 193 -15.93 -15.48 -12.02
CA GLU A 193 -17.02 -14.94 -12.84
C GLU A 193 -17.38 -13.51 -12.42
N GLN A 194 -17.63 -13.29 -11.13
CA GLN A 194 -18.02 -11.97 -10.63
C GLN A 194 -16.86 -10.96 -10.68
N ALA A 195 -15.60 -11.40 -10.62
CA ALA A 195 -14.41 -10.57 -10.85
C ALA A 195 -14.28 -10.12 -12.31
N LEU A 196 -14.47 -11.03 -13.28
CA LEU A 196 -14.54 -10.69 -14.71
C LEU A 196 -15.66 -9.68 -15.00
N ARG A 197 -16.82 -9.88 -14.37
CA ARG A 197 -17.97 -8.99 -14.48
C ARG A 197 -17.74 -7.60 -13.87
N LEU A 198 -17.07 -7.52 -12.71
CA LEU A 198 -16.67 -6.24 -12.13
C LEU A 198 -15.62 -5.53 -13.00
N GLN A 199 -14.62 -6.26 -13.53
CA GLN A 199 -13.65 -5.67 -14.45
C GLN A 199 -14.33 -5.12 -15.71
N SER A 200 -15.33 -5.82 -16.26
CA SER A 200 -16.10 -5.34 -17.41
C SER A 200 -16.84 -4.01 -17.15
N ALA A 201 -17.21 -3.73 -15.89
CA ALA A 201 -17.77 -2.44 -15.48
C ALA A 201 -16.67 -1.37 -15.29
N TYR A 202 -15.50 -1.75 -14.79
CA TYR A 202 -14.32 -0.88 -14.72
C TYR A 202 -13.81 -0.48 -16.12
N ASP A 203 -13.78 -1.41 -17.08
CA ASP A 203 -13.38 -1.16 -18.48
C ASP A 203 -14.30 -0.13 -19.17
N LYS A 204 -15.57 -0.05 -18.74
CA LYS A 204 -16.53 0.99 -19.18
C LYS A 204 -16.37 2.30 -18.42
N LEU A 205 -16.04 2.26 -17.13
CA LEU A 205 -15.83 3.46 -16.31
C LEU A 205 -14.51 4.18 -16.62
N GLY A 206 -13.43 3.43 -16.85
CA GLY A 206 -12.08 3.97 -16.99
C GLY A 206 -11.95 5.08 -18.03
N PRO A 207 -12.42 4.89 -19.28
CA PRO A 207 -12.41 5.95 -20.29
C PRO A 207 -13.25 7.18 -19.92
N LEU A 208 -14.36 6.99 -19.20
CA LEU A 208 -15.21 8.10 -18.77
C LEU A 208 -14.56 8.90 -17.63
N LEU A 209 -13.94 8.20 -16.67
CA LEU A 209 -13.14 8.78 -15.60
C LEU A 209 -11.93 9.54 -16.18
N ALA A 210 -11.25 8.99 -17.18
CA ALA A 210 -10.13 9.66 -17.84
C ALA A 210 -10.51 11.01 -18.47
N LEU A 211 -11.75 11.14 -19.00
CA LEU A 211 -12.29 12.40 -19.50
C LEU A 211 -12.69 13.36 -18.38
N ASP A 212 -13.31 12.86 -17.32
CA ASP A 212 -13.70 13.65 -16.15
C ASP A 212 -12.49 14.29 -15.44
N LEU A 213 -11.39 13.55 -15.30
CA LEU A 213 -10.12 14.04 -14.75
C LEU A 213 -9.44 15.10 -15.63
N GLN A 214 -9.84 15.23 -16.90
CA GLN A 214 -9.44 16.32 -17.80
C GLN A 214 -10.41 17.52 -17.76
N GLY A 215 -11.39 17.52 -16.85
CA GLY A 215 -12.42 18.54 -16.73
C GLY A 215 -13.61 18.37 -17.68
N ASN A 216 -13.76 17.20 -18.32
CA ASN A 216 -14.84 16.88 -19.25
C ASN A 216 -15.70 15.72 -18.74
N THR A 217 -16.56 15.99 -17.75
CA THR A 217 -17.48 15.01 -17.14
C THR A 217 -18.47 14.45 -18.17
N PRO A 218 -18.38 13.15 -18.55
CA PRO A 218 -19.29 12.57 -19.53
C PRO A 218 -20.68 12.30 -18.96
N GLN A 219 -21.71 12.40 -19.81
CA GLN A 219 -23.06 11.96 -19.44
C GLN A 219 -23.07 10.46 -19.09
N GLY A 220 -23.77 10.09 -18.01
CA GLY A 220 -23.88 8.70 -17.57
C GLY A 220 -22.75 8.21 -16.65
N LEU A 221 -21.67 8.98 -16.46
CA LEU A 221 -20.57 8.61 -15.57
C LEU A 221 -21.05 8.38 -14.13
N ASN A 222 -21.84 9.30 -13.57
CA ASN A 222 -22.31 9.21 -12.19
C ASN A 222 -23.26 8.02 -11.97
N GLU A 223 -24.12 7.74 -12.96
CA GLU A 223 -25.05 6.62 -12.96
C GLU A 223 -24.29 5.28 -12.99
N LEU A 224 -23.38 5.11 -13.95
CA LEU A 224 -22.55 3.90 -14.08
C LEU A 224 -21.62 3.72 -12.86
N TRP A 225 -21.09 4.81 -12.31
CA TRP A 225 -20.26 4.79 -11.10
C TRP A 225 -21.05 4.34 -9.88
N LYS A 226 -22.26 4.88 -9.69
CA LYS A 226 -23.18 4.49 -8.61
C LYS A 226 -23.59 3.02 -8.73
N GLU A 227 -23.90 2.57 -9.93
CA GLU A 227 -24.28 1.19 -10.22
C GLU A 227 -23.12 0.22 -9.92
N THR A 228 -21.92 0.51 -10.45
CA THR A 228 -20.70 -0.29 -10.23
C THR A 228 -20.28 -0.29 -8.76
N LYS A 229 -20.40 0.86 -8.06
CA LYS A 229 -20.17 0.95 -6.61
C LYS A 229 -21.16 0.09 -5.83
N GLY A 230 -22.44 0.08 -6.20
CA GLY A 230 -23.45 -0.79 -5.59
C GLY A 230 -23.10 -2.27 -5.72
N PHE A 231 -22.80 -2.72 -6.94
CA PHE A 231 -22.41 -4.10 -7.22
C PHE A 231 -21.15 -4.52 -6.44
N ARG A 232 -20.04 -3.78 -6.58
CA ARG A 232 -18.75 -4.14 -5.95
C ARG A 232 -18.81 -4.17 -4.43
N THR A 233 -19.57 -3.26 -3.81
CA THR A 233 -19.73 -3.20 -2.35
C THR A 233 -20.52 -4.41 -1.85
N GLU A 234 -21.62 -4.78 -2.50
CA GLU A 234 -22.39 -5.96 -2.12
C GLU A 234 -21.67 -7.28 -2.43
N LEU A 235 -20.85 -7.30 -3.49
CA LEU A 235 -19.99 -8.44 -3.83
C LEU A 235 -18.92 -8.67 -2.75
N GLN A 236 -18.15 -7.63 -2.40
CA GLN A 236 -17.10 -7.70 -1.37
C GLN A 236 -17.65 -8.12 -0.01
N LYS A 237 -18.80 -7.58 0.42
CA LYS A 237 -19.46 -7.97 1.67
C LYS A 237 -19.76 -9.46 1.73
N THR A 238 -20.28 -10.05 0.64
CA THR A 238 -20.56 -11.51 0.64
C THR A 238 -19.28 -12.33 0.64
N LEU A 239 -18.22 -11.90 -0.06
CA LEU A 239 -16.92 -12.56 -0.06
C LEU A 239 -16.31 -12.56 1.36
N ILE A 240 -16.30 -11.41 2.03
CA ILE A 240 -15.85 -11.28 3.42
C ILE A 240 -16.69 -12.18 4.32
N LYS A 241 -18.01 -12.21 4.16
CA LYS A 241 -18.86 -13.03 5.04
C LYS A 241 -18.67 -14.54 4.85
N ARG A 242 -18.34 -15.00 3.63
CA ARG A 242 -17.92 -16.39 3.40
C ARG A 242 -16.60 -16.67 4.10
N ALA A 243 -15.59 -15.83 3.90
CA ALA A 243 -14.29 -15.98 4.54
C ALA A 243 -14.34 -15.96 6.09
N GLU A 244 -15.16 -15.09 6.70
CA GLU A 244 -15.42 -15.10 8.15
C GLU A 244 -15.91 -16.47 8.62
N LEU A 245 -16.93 -17.04 7.96
CA LEU A 245 -17.51 -18.31 8.38
C LEU A 245 -16.56 -19.49 8.17
N THR A 246 -15.75 -19.49 7.10
CA THR A 246 -14.66 -20.47 6.93
C THR A 246 -13.69 -20.43 8.10
N LEU A 247 -13.20 -19.23 8.47
CA LEU A 247 -12.21 -19.02 9.53
C LEU A 247 -12.77 -19.26 10.94
N ASP A 248 -14.05 -18.94 11.18
CA ASP A 248 -14.73 -19.18 12.46
C ASP A 248 -15.12 -20.66 12.65
N SER A 249 -15.29 -21.42 11.55
CA SER A 249 -15.78 -22.82 11.61
C SER A 249 -14.87 -23.78 12.38
N GLU A 250 -13.57 -23.47 12.48
CA GLU A 250 -12.61 -24.22 13.30
C GLU A 250 -12.92 -24.16 14.81
N ASN A 251 -13.80 -23.26 15.25
CA ASN A 251 -14.15 -23.03 16.66
C ASN A 251 -15.66 -23.17 16.96
N GLY A 252 -16.49 -23.55 15.98
CA GLY A 252 -17.96 -23.43 16.03
C GLY A 252 -18.76 -24.73 16.22
N ASN A 253 -19.91 -24.65 16.90
CA ASN A 253 -20.83 -25.77 17.18
C ASN A 253 -21.61 -26.26 15.94
N GLY A 254 -20.95 -26.82 14.91
CA GLY A 254 -21.53 -27.74 13.92
C GLY A 254 -22.65 -27.23 12.98
N VAL A 255 -23.17 -26.01 13.14
CA VAL A 255 -24.20 -25.43 12.27
C VAL A 255 -23.51 -24.75 11.08
N ASN A 256 -23.22 -25.55 10.06
CA ASN A 256 -22.54 -25.10 8.85
C ASN A 256 -23.55 -24.49 7.85
N THR A 257 -23.86 -23.21 7.98
CA THR A 257 -24.64 -22.46 6.99
C THR A 257 -23.70 -21.77 5.99
N THR A 258 -23.37 -22.45 4.90
CA THR A 258 -22.66 -21.84 3.75
C THR A 258 -23.46 -20.65 3.23
N PRO A 259 -22.90 -19.43 3.16
CA PRO A 259 -23.60 -18.30 2.56
C PRO A 259 -23.85 -18.53 1.08
N ALA A 260 -25.08 -18.29 0.64
CA ALA A 260 -25.46 -18.49 -0.76
C ALA A 260 -24.59 -17.64 -1.70
N LEU A 261 -24.15 -18.27 -2.80
CA LEU A 261 -23.57 -17.59 -3.95
C LEU A 261 -24.68 -16.75 -4.60
N ARG A 262 -24.56 -15.42 -4.50
CA ARG A 262 -25.66 -14.49 -4.76
C ARG A 262 -25.74 -14.18 -6.26
N GLN A 263 -26.90 -14.40 -6.85
CA GLN A 263 -27.22 -13.79 -8.14
C GLN A 263 -27.47 -12.29 -7.95
N TYR A 264 -26.74 -11.47 -8.71
CA TYR A 264 -26.92 -10.03 -8.77
C TYR A 264 -27.72 -9.66 -10.01
N ASN A 265 -28.49 -8.57 -9.92
CA ASN A 265 -29.16 -8.02 -11.09
C ASN A 265 -28.13 -7.68 -12.19
N PRO A 266 -28.50 -7.80 -13.47
CA PRO A 266 -27.68 -7.30 -14.58
C PRO A 266 -27.39 -5.80 -14.42
N PHE A 267 -26.24 -5.38 -14.92
CA PHE A 267 -25.93 -3.98 -15.14
C PHE A 267 -26.86 -3.42 -16.22
N SER A 268 -27.12 -2.12 -16.17
CA SER A 268 -27.92 -1.34 -17.12
C SER A 268 -27.58 -1.58 -18.61
N TRP A 269 -26.34 -1.99 -18.90
CA TRP A 269 -25.81 -2.26 -20.24
C TRP A 269 -25.74 -3.75 -20.62
N GLU A 270 -25.98 -4.69 -19.70
CA GLU A 270 -25.98 -6.15 -19.95
C GLU A 270 -27.28 -6.66 -20.59
N HIS A 271 -28.21 -5.75 -20.91
CA HIS A 271 -29.51 -6.04 -21.52
C HIS A 271 -29.52 -6.04 -23.06
N ASN A 272 -28.36 -6.10 -23.71
CA ASN A 272 -28.21 -6.07 -25.18
C ASN A 272 -27.51 -7.33 -25.71
#